data_AF-A0A6G5R5V7-F1
#
_entry.id   AF-A0A6G5R5V7-F1
#
_cell.length_a   1.000
_cell.length_b   1.000
_cell.length_c   1.000
_cell.angle_alpha   90.00
_cell.angle_beta   90.00
_cell.angle_gamma   90.00
#
_symmetry.space_group_name_H-M   'P 1'
#
loop_
_entity.id
_entity.type
_entity.pdbx_description
1 polymer ?
#
loop_
_entity_poly.entity_id
_entity_poly.type
_entity_poly.pdbx_seq_one_letter_code
_entity_poly.pdbx_strand_id
1 'polypeptide(L)'
;MDYNKDNKGFVCWIYNFQRTRKPWMALFLVCIGLLVGSFFCGASDPLSMIIRSILAIILLGAIIAMIEPKSFAVKLIAYIFIFLGVIFGLSYTNESKTLSLENFSFPFGLPLNEWMPAIFLPKSAEISSSLSVVGFIGFAFIGAIFLVMILSWFVYNARSSEINSI
;
A
#
# COMPACT_ATOMS: atom_id res chain seq x y z
N MET A 1 8.35 -1.25 32.67
CA MET A 1 8.55 -2.32 31.65
C MET A 1 9.96 -2.14 31.13
N ASP A 2 10.83 -3.08 31.46
CA ASP A 2 12.25 -3.03 31.14
C ASP A 2 12.44 -3.43 29.66
N TYR A 3 12.64 -2.44 28.78
CA TYR A 3 12.80 -2.63 27.34
C TYR A 3 14.17 -3.22 26.96
N ASN A 4 15.03 -3.48 27.96
CA ASN A 4 16.33 -4.12 27.82
C ASN A 4 16.26 -5.67 27.81
N LYS A 5 15.04 -6.24 27.80
CA LYS A 5 14.81 -7.66 27.51
C LYS A 5 14.11 -7.79 26.16
N ASP A 6 14.74 -8.52 25.24
CA ASP A 6 14.20 -8.83 23.92
C ASP A 6 12.72 -9.23 23.99
N ASN A 7 11.89 -8.55 23.18
CA ASN A 7 10.48 -8.89 22.90
C ASN A 7 9.46 -8.85 24.05
N LYS A 8 9.66 -8.05 25.11
CA LYS A 8 8.58 -7.81 26.08
C LYS A 8 7.57 -6.76 25.61
N GLY A 9 6.69 -7.15 24.67
CA GLY A 9 5.48 -6.40 24.30
C GLY A 9 5.20 -6.31 22.80
N PHE A 10 3.92 -6.30 22.43
CA PHE A 10 3.45 -6.25 21.04
C PHE A 10 4.07 -5.11 20.23
N VAL A 11 4.08 -3.89 20.78
CA VAL A 11 4.65 -2.69 20.12
C VAL A 11 6.15 -2.86 19.83
N CYS A 12 6.92 -3.42 20.76
CA CYS A 12 8.35 -3.68 20.55
C CYS A 12 8.60 -4.75 19.50
N TRP A 13 7.77 -5.80 19.51
CA TRP A 13 7.82 -6.84 18.50
C TRP A 13 7.54 -6.28 17.10
N ILE A 14 6.47 -5.50 16.91
CA ILE A 14 6.16 -4.83 15.63
C ILE A 14 7.29 -3.88 15.23
N TYR A 15 7.80 -3.09 16.18
CA TYR A 15 8.90 -2.16 15.95
C TYR A 15 10.17 -2.86 15.45
N ASN A 16 10.54 -3.99 16.05
CA ASN A 16 11.69 -4.78 15.61
C ASN A 16 11.41 -5.49 14.28
N PHE A 17 10.18 -5.95 14.07
CA PHE A 17 9.77 -6.62 12.84
C PHE A 17 9.87 -5.70 11.61
N GLN A 18 9.38 -4.46 11.70
CA GLN A 18 9.47 -3.47 10.61
C GLN A 18 10.90 -3.02 10.29
N ARG A 19 11.85 -3.19 11.23
CA ARG A 19 13.28 -2.90 10.98
C ARG A 19 13.97 -3.99 10.16
N THR A 20 13.31 -5.14 9.99
CA THR A 20 13.75 -6.20 9.06
C THR A 20 13.15 -5.96 7.67
N ARG A 21 13.72 -6.61 6.64
CA ARG A 21 13.17 -6.56 5.27
C ARG A 21 11.91 -7.42 5.08
N LYS A 22 11.58 -8.29 6.05
CA LYS A 22 10.52 -9.31 5.94
C LYS A 22 9.12 -8.75 5.63
N PRO A 23 8.57 -7.77 6.38
CA PRO A 23 7.23 -7.25 6.08
C PRO A 23 7.16 -6.55 4.72
N TRP A 24 8.22 -5.83 4.36
CA TRP A 24 8.31 -5.10 3.09
C TRP A 24 8.39 -6.06 1.89
N MET A 25 9.16 -7.15 2.03
CA MET A 25 9.19 -8.25 1.04
C MET A 25 7.83 -8.94 0.91
N ALA A 26 7.13 -9.17 2.03
CA ALA A 26 5.80 -9.78 1.99
C ALA A 26 4.82 -8.89 1.23
N LEU A 27 4.81 -7.57 1.51
CA LEU A 27 4.00 -6.61 0.75
C LEU A 27 4.39 -6.61 -0.73
N PHE A 28 5.68 -6.60 -1.05
CA PHE A 28 6.19 -6.65 -2.42
C PHE A 28 5.67 -7.88 -3.19
N LEU A 29 5.77 -9.07 -2.59
CA LEU A 29 5.32 -10.31 -3.21
C LEU A 29 3.80 -10.35 -3.39
N VAL A 30 3.04 -9.85 -2.40
CA VAL A 30 1.57 -9.72 -2.51
C VAL A 30 1.22 -8.77 -3.65
N CYS A 31 1.83 -7.60 -3.73
CA CYS A 31 1.55 -6.62 -4.79
C CYS A 31 1.93 -7.15 -6.18
N ILE A 32 3.10 -7.79 -6.34
CA ILE A 32 3.47 -8.42 -7.61
C ILE A 32 2.49 -9.54 -7.98
N GLY A 33 2.14 -10.41 -7.02
CA GLY A 33 1.20 -11.49 -7.25
C GLY A 33 -0.17 -10.97 -7.73
N LEU A 34 -0.68 -9.92 -7.10
CA LEU A 34 -1.92 -9.26 -7.51
C LEU A 34 -1.81 -8.58 -8.87
N LEU A 35 -0.69 -7.92 -9.16
CA LEU A 35 -0.45 -7.31 -10.48
C LEU A 35 -0.42 -8.37 -11.57
N VAL A 36 0.38 -9.41 -11.42
CA VAL A 36 0.48 -10.53 -12.35
C VAL A 36 -0.88 -11.21 -12.52
N GLY A 37 -1.57 -11.51 -11.41
CA GLY A 37 -2.92 -12.07 -11.45
C GLY A 37 -3.90 -11.17 -12.20
N SER A 38 -3.81 -9.84 -12.02
CA SER A 38 -4.65 -8.89 -12.75
C SER A 38 -4.37 -8.87 -14.26
N PHE A 39 -3.15 -9.19 -14.71
CA PHE A 39 -2.81 -9.26 -16.13
C PHE A 39 -3.36 -10.52 -16.80
N PHE A 40 -3.30 -11.66 -16.12
CA PHE A 40 -3.70 -12.95 -16.70
C PHE A 40 -5.20 -13.25 -16.51
N CYS A 41 -5.77 -12.87 -15.37
CA CYS A 41 -7.14 -13.24 -14.99
C CYS A 41 -8.01 -12.02 -14.65
N GLY A 42 -7.46 -10.81 -14.71
CA GLY A 42 -8.16 -9.60 -14.29
C GLY A 42 -9.08 -9.05 -15.36
N ALA A 43 -10.15 -8.40 -14.90
CA ALA A 43 -11.05 -7.65 -15.76
C ALA A 43 -10.30 -6.49 -16.46
N SER A 44 -10.77 -6.10 -17.63
CA SER A 44 -10.16 -5.05 -18.46
C SER A 44 -10.97 -3.75 -18.43
N ASP A 45 -11.61 -3.47 -17.30
CA ASP A 45 -12.43 -2.28 -17.07
C ASP A 45 -11.60 -1.11 -16.48
N PRO A 46 -12.14 0.13 -16.43
CA PRO A 46 -11.42 1.30 -15.93
C PRO A 46 -10.92 1.15 -14.49
N LEU A 47 -11.72 0.52 -13.62
CA LEU A 47 -11.36 0.34 -12.21
C LEU A 47 -10.15 -0.60 -12.09
N SER A 48 -10.10 -1.67 -12.88
CA SER A 48 -8.94 -2.58 -12.92
C SER A 48 -7.65 -1.86 -13.33
N MET A 49 -7.70 -0.98 -14.33
CA MET A 49 -6.53 -0.18 -14.76
C MET A 49 -6.05 0.77 -13.67
N ILE A 50 -6.99 1.43 -12.98
CA ILE A 50 -6.68 2.29 -11.84
C ILE A 50 -6.08 1.47 -10.70
N ILE A 51 -6.67 0.34 -10.34
CA ILE A 51 -6.15 -0.55 -9.28
C ILE A 51 -4.72 -1.00 -9.59
N ARG A 52 -4.40 -1.33 -10.86
CA ARG A 52 -3.02 -1.67 -11.27
C ARG A 52 -2.05 -0.52 -10.99
N SER A 53 -2.43 0.71 -11.34
CA SER A 53 -1.60 1.89 -11.07
C SER A 53 -1.40 2.11 -9.56
N ILE A 54 -2.44 1.89 -8.76
CA ILE A 54 -2.40 2.02 -7.30
C ILE A 54 -1.52 0.95 -6.68
N LEU A 55 -1.63 -0.30 -7.12
CA LEU A 55 -0.76 -1.38 -6.69
C LEU A 55 0.71 -1.10 -7.03
N ALA A 56 1.00 -0.47 -8.16
CA ALA A 56 2.34 -0.03 -8.51
C ALA A 56 2.87 1.06 -7.56
N ILE A 57 2.03 1.99 -7.11
CA ILE A 57 2.39 3.00 -6.10
C ILE A 57 2.74 2.34 -4.75
N ILE A 58 1.91 1.38 -4.30
CA ILE A 58 2.19 0.63 -3.05
C ILE A 58 3.47 -0.20 -3.20
N LEU A 59 3.66 -0.86 -4.35
CA LEU A 59 4.85 -1.64 -4.66
C LEU A 59 6.12 -0.76 -4.61
N LEU A 60 6.07 0.46 -5.14
CA LEU A 60 7.16 1.43 -5.05
C LEU A 60 7.51 1.74 -3.59
N GLY A 61 6.51 1.98 -2.75
CA GLY A 61 6.70 2.16 -1.30
C GLY A 61 7.39 0.95 -0.64
N ALA A 62 6.96 -0.27 -0.99
CA ALA A 62 7.59 -1.49 -0.50
C ALA A 62 9.07 -1.60 -0.92
N ILE A 63 9.39 -1.27 -2.18
CA ILE A 63 10.77 -1.25 -2.70
C ILE A 63 11.62 -0.24 -1.93
N ILE A 64 11.13 0.99 -1.74
CA ILE A 64 11.84 2.04 -1.00
C ILE A 64 12.16 1.55 0.42
N ALA A 65 11.20 0.95 1.13
CA ALA A 65 11.42 0.44 2.48
C ALA A 65 12.45 -0.70 2.55
N MET A 66 12.59 -1.50 1.49
CA MET A 66 13.56 -2.60 1.45
C MET A 66 15.01 -2.13 1.32
N ILE A 67 15.25 -0.96 0.70
CA ILE A 67 16.60 -0.38 0.52
C ILE A 67 17.28 -0.28 1.88
N GLU A 68 16.68 0.48 2.79
CA GLU A 68 17.20 0.68 4.13
C GLU A 68 16.08 0.76 5.19
N PRO A 69 15.59 -0.39 5.70
CA PRO A 69 14.50 -0.43 6.67
C PRO A 69 14.91 0.06 8.06
N LYS A 70 16.18 0.43 8.27
CA LYS A 70 16.66 1.03 9.52
C LYS A 70 16.55 2.55 9.48
N SER A 71 16.81 3.17 8.33
CA SER A 71 16.78 4.62 8.13
C SER A 71 15.39 5.19 8.37
N PHE A 72 15.35 6.30 9.12
CA PHE A 72 14.08 6.98 9.43
C PHE A 72 13.47 7.59 8.17
N ALA A 73 14.24 8.39 7.43
CA ALA A 73 13.76 9.11 6.26
C ALA A 73 13.23 8.16 5.18
N VAL A 74 13.96 7.08 4.90
CA VAL A 74 13.57 6.08 3.89
C VAL A 74 12.24 5.41 4.25
N LYS A 75 12.05 5.03 5.52
CA LYS A 75 10.78 4.46 6.00
C LYS A 75 9.62 5.44 5.90
N LEU A 76 9.83 6.70 6.27
CA LEU A 76 8.78 7.71 6.20
C LEU A 76 8.31 7.91 4.75
N ILE A 77 9.25 8.01 3.80
CA ILE A 77 8.93 8.11 2.38
C ILE A 77 8.17 6.87 1.91
N ALA A 78 8.62 5.67 2.28
CA ALA A 78 7.92 4.43 1.94
C ALA A 78 6.48 4.39 2.46
N TYR A 79 6.26 4.76 3.73
CA TYR A 79 4.92 4.84 4.30
C TYR A 79 4.04 5.85 3.57
N ILE A 80 4.58 7.00 3.14
CA ILE A 80 3.83 7.98 2.34
C ILE A 80 3.30 7.33 1.06
N PHE A 81 4.15 6.63 0.30
CA PHE A 81 3.71 5.94 -0.91
C PHE A 81 2.66 4.85 -0.63
N ILE A 82 2.86 4.04 0.41
CA ILE A 82 1.90 2.98 0.79
C ILE A 82 0.55 3.60 1.17
N PHE A 83 0.53 4.64 2.01
CA PHE A 83 -0.70 5.29 2.42
C PHE A 83 -1.39 6.06 1.29
N LEU A 84 -0.64 6.72 0.40
CA LEU A 84 -1.22 7.32 -0.81
C LEU A 84 -1.92 6.26 -1.67
N GLY A 85 -1.27 5.12 -1.87
CA GLY A 85 -1.88 4.00 -2.58
C GLY A 85 -3.14 3.48 -1.87
N VAL A 86 -3.12 3.32 -0.56
CA VAL A 86 -4.32 2.91 0.21
C VAL A 86 -5.45 3.93 0.10
N ILE A 87 -5.17 5.22 0.25
CA ILE A 87 -6.17 6.29 0.19
C ILE A 87 -6.83 6.30 -1.20
N PHE A 88 -6.03 6.34 -2.27
CA PHE A 88 -6.58 6.28 -3.62
C PHE A 88 -7.32 4.96 -3.86
N GLY A 89 -6.78 3.84 -3.40
CA GLY A 89 -7.42 2.52 -3.49
C GLY A 89 -8.83 2.51 -2.91
N LEU A 90 -8.99 3.05 -1.71
CA LEU A 90 -10.28 3.17 -1.04
C LEU A 90 -11.23 4.14 -1.76
N SER A 91 -10.74 5.31 -2.18
CA SER A 91 -11.56 6.29 -2.91
C SER A 91 -12.11 5.73 -4.21
N TYR A 92 -11.25 5.20 -5.09
CA TYR A 92 -11.68 4.70 -6.39
C TYR A 92 -12.54 3.43 -6.31
N THR A 93 -12.30 2.54 -5.35
CA THR A 93 -13.16 1.38 -5.14
C THR A 93 -14.54 1.79 -4.60
N ASN A 94 -14.60 2.78 -3.71
CA ASN A 94 -15.87 3.33 -3.22
C ASN A 94 -16.67 4.05 -4.33
N GLU A 95 -15.99 4.79 -5.20
CA GLU A 95 -16.58 5.53 -6.32
C GLU A 95 -16.70 4.69 -7.61
N SER A 96 -16.51 3.38 -7.52
CA SER A 96 -16.55 2.45 -8.66
C SER A 96 -17.83 2.52 -9.51
N LYS A 97 -18.98 2.90 -8.92
CA LYS A 97 -20.26 2.98 -9.66
C LYS A 97 -20.36 4.18 -10.59
N THR A 98 -19.55 5.22 -10.37
CA THR A 98 -19.57 6.45 -11.17
C THR A 98 -18.48 6.48 -12.24
N LEU A 99 -17.56 5.52 -12.19
CA LEU A 99 -16.50 5.36 -13.18
C LEU A 99 -17.07 4.92 -14.54
N SER A 100 -16.55 5.53 -15.61
CA SER A 100 -16.89 5.20 -17.00
C SER A 100 -15.65 5.36 -17.88
N LEU A 101 -15.72 4.95 -19.14
CA LEU A 101 -14.64 5.13 -20.11
C LEU A 101 -14.29 6.60 -20.39
N GLU A 102 -15.21 7.52 -20.13
CA GLU A 102 -15.04 8.96 -20.40
C GLU A 102 -14.54 9.72 -19.18
N ASN A 103 -14.84 9.23 -17.97
CA ASN A 103 -14.63 9.96 -16.72
C ASN A 103 -13.61 9.30 -15.78
N PHE A 104 -12.74 8.43 -16.28
CA PHE A 104 -11.69 7.83 -15.46
C PHE A 104 -10.39 8.64 -15.54
N SER A 105 -9.71 8.76 -14.40
CA SER A 105 -8.40 9.39 -14.29
C SER A 105 -7.50 8.54 -13.40
N PHE A 106 -6.22 8.49 -13.74
CA PHE A 106 -5.24 7.81 -12.88
C PHE A 106 -4.85 8.69 -11.68
N PRO A 107 -4.32 8.07 -10.61
CA PRO A 107 -3.76 8.82 -9.49
C PRO A 107 -2.78 9.88 -9.97
N PHE A 108 -2.83 11.06 -9.34
CA PHE A 108 -2.04 12.25 -9.69
C PHE A 108 -2.32 12.84 -11.09
N GLY A 109 -3.39 12.42 -11.77
CA GLY A 109 -3.72 12.91 -13.10
C GLY A 109 -2.73 12.49 -14.18
N LEU A 110 -1.99 11.40 -13.94
CA LEU A 110 -0.99 10.91 -14.89
C LEU A 110 -1.67 10.28 -16.12
N PRO A 111 -1.26 10.62 -17.36
CA PRO A 111 -1.83 10.04 -18.57
C PRO A 111 -1.23 8.65 -18.87
N LEU A 112 -1.38 7.70 -17.94
CA LEU A 112 -0.79 6.35 -18.05
C LEU A 112 -1.35 5.55 -19.24
N ASN A 113 -2.60 5.81 -19.61
CA ASN A 113 -3.24 5.28 -20.81
C ASN A 113 -2.54 5.76 -22.10
N GLU A 114 -1.99 6.97 -22.11
CA GLU A 114 -1.26 7.50 -23.26
C GLU A 114 0.17 6.96 -23.29
N TRP A 115 0.83 6.90 -22.12
CA TRP A 115 2.22 6.43 -22.03
C TRP A 115 2.35 4.93 -22.29
N MET A 116 1.39 4.13 -21.82
CA MET A 116 1.44 2.68 -21.95
C MET A 116 0.03 2.09 -22.19
N PRO A 117 -0.55 2.32 -23.37
CA PRO A 117 -1.92 1.92 -23.70
C PRO A 117 -2.13 0.41 -23.61
N ALA A 118 -1.10 -0.39 -23.95
CA ALA A 118 -1.19 -1.85 -23.87
C ALA A 118 -1.54 -2.37 -22.46
N ILE A 119 -1.17 -1.62 -21.42
CA ILE A 119 -1.35 -2.03 -20.02
C ILE A 119 -2.51 -1.29 -19.35
N PHE A 120 -2.71 -0.01 -19.68
CA PHE A 120 -3.61 0.90 -18.97
C PHE A 120 -4.85 1.34 -19.76
N LEU A 121 -5.00 0.93 -21.02
CA LEU A 121 -6.20 1.23 -21.77
C LEU A 121 -7.31 0.22 -21.43
N PRO A 122 -8.46 0.66 -20.88
CA PRO A 122 -9.59 -0.22 -20.62
C PRO A 122 -10.18 -0.73 -21.95
N LYS A 123 -10.58 -2.01 -21.97
CA LYS A 123 -11.21 -2.68 -23.12
C LYS A 123 -12.69 -2.97 -22.90
N SER A 124 -13.15 -2.90 -21.66
CA SER A 124 -14.55 -3.09 -21.27
C SER A 124 -15.07 -1.83 -20.59
N ALA A 125 -16.34 -1.50 -20.82
CA ALA A 125 -17.05 -0.45 -20.08
C ALA A 125 -17.69 -0.97 -18.78
N GLU A 126 -17.88 -2.29 -18.66
CA GLU A 126 -18.55 -2.89 -17.51
C GLU A 126 -17.60 -3.04 -16.32
N ILE A 127 -17.95 -2.40 -15.21
CA ILE A 127 -17.17 -2.45 -13.98
C ILE A 127 -17.58 -3.67 -13.16
N SER A 128 -16.59 -4.49 -12.81
CA SER A 128 -16.78 -5.66 -11.97
C SER A 128 -17.14 -5.25 -10.53
N SER A 129 -18.37 -5.57 -10.10
CA SER A 129 -18.83 -5.30 -8.74
C SER A 129 -18.04 -6.08 -7.68
N SER A 130 -17.62 -7.31 -8.00
CA SER A 130 -16.79 -8.12 -7.12
C SER A 130 -15.38 -7.52 -6.96
N LEU A 131 -14.80 -6.99 -8.03
CA LEU A 131 -13.49 -6.32 -7.98
C LEU A 131 -13.52 -5.09 -7.07
N SER A 132 -14.60 -4.30 -7.13
CA SER A 132 -14.79 -3.15 -6.25
C SER A 132 -14.78 -3.54 -4.76
N VAL A 133 -15.58 -4.54 -4.37
CA VAL A 133 -15.67 -5.00 -2.97
C VAL A 133 -14.35 -5.62 -2.51
N VAL A 134 -13.77 -6.52 -3.31
CA VAL A 134 -12.51 -7.19 -2.98
C VAL A 134 -11.37 -6.18 -2.89
N GLY A 135 -11.31 -5.23 -3.81
CA GLY A 135 -10.34 -4.14 -3.82
C GLY A 135 -10.45 -3.29 -2.57
N PHE A 136 -11.66 -2.85 -2.21
CA PHE A 136 -11.90 -2.04 -1.01
C PHE A 136 -11.41 -2.75 0.25
N ILE A 137 -11.81 -4.01 0.45
CA ILE A 137 -11.39 -4.82 1.61
C ILE A 137 -9.86 -5.00 1.61
N GLY A 138 -9.26 -5.28 0.45
CA GLY A 138 -7.81 -5.44 0.32
C GLY A 138 -7.05 -4.18 0.71
N PHE A 139 -7.44 -3.02 0.20
CA PHE A 139 -6.80 -1.75 0.54
C PHE A 139 -7.03 -1.37 2.01
N ALA A 140 -8.22 -1.58 2.55
CA ALA A 140 -8.51 -1.34 3.97
C ALA A 140 -7.63 -2.22 4.87
N PHE A 141 -7.45 -3.50 4.52
CA PHE A 141 -6.62 -4.44 5.26
C PHE A 141 -5.14 -4.04 5.24
N ILE A 142 -4.61 -3.69 4.07
CA ILE A 142 -3.24 -3.15 3.94
C ILE A 142 -3.11 -1.88 4.78
N GLY A 143 -4.06 -0.95 4.66
CA GLY A 143 -4.10 0.28 5.45
C GLY A 143 -4.03 0.03 6.95
N ALA A 144 -4.85 -0.89 7.47
CA ALA A 144 -4.87 -1.24 8.89
C ALA A 144 -3.54 -1.82 9.37
N ILE A 145 -2.94 -2.75 8.62
CA ILE A 145 -1.64 -3.34 8.97
C ILE A 145 -0.56 -2.26 9.05
N PHE A 146 -0.43 -1.43 8.01
CA PHE A 146 0.63 -0.43 7.95
C PHE A 146 0.38 0.73 8.92
N LEU A 147 -0.87 1.00 9.29
CA LEU A 147 -1.23 1.91 10.38
C LEU A 147 -0.77 1.37 11.73
N VAL A 148 -0.96 0.08 12.02
CA VAL A 148 -0.43 -0.54 13.24
C VAL A 148 1.10 -0.48 13.27
N MET A 149 1.77 -0.73 12.13
CA MET A 149 3.23 -0.68 12.04
C MET A 149 3.78 0.72 12.30
N ILE A 150 3.23 1.76 11.66
CA ILE A 150 3.69 3.15 11.85
C ILE A 150 3.35 3.67 13.25
N LEU A 151 2.19 3.32 13.83
CA LEU A 151 1.85 3.72 15.19
C LEU A 151 2.76 3.04 16.22
N SER A 152 3.08 1.76 16.02
CA SER A 152 4.02 1.06 16.90
C SER A 152 5.40 1.72 16.87
N TRP A 153 5.79 2.28 15.72
CA TRP A 153 7.01 3.07 15.62
C TRP A 153 6.98 4.35 16.46
N PHE A 154 5.91 5.16 16.33
CA PHE A 154 5.75 6.39 17.10
C PHE A 154 5.68 6.14 18.61
N VAL A 155 4.88 5.16 19.03
CA VAL A 155 4.72 4.80 20.45
C VAL A 155 6.05 4.34 21.05
N TYR A 156 6.83 3.53 20.32
CA TYR A 156 8.14 3.09 20.79
C TYR A 156 9.10 4.27 21.00
N ASN A 157 9.18 5.19 20.03
CA ASN A 157 10.09 6.34 20.12
C ASN A 157 9.68 7.33 21.20
N ALA A 158 8.38 7.63 21.35
CA ALA A 158 7.88 8.57 22.37
C ALA A 158 8.20 8.08 23.79
N ARG A 159 8.06 6.79 24.05
CA ARG A 159 8.36 6.22 25.37
C ARG A 159 9.85 6.03 25.62
N SER A 160 10.64 5.76 24.57
CA SER A 160 12.10 5.69 24.70
C SER A 160 12.71 7.03 25.11
N SER A 161 12.12 8.17 24.71
CA SER A 161 12.59 9.48 25.14
C SER A 161 12.33 9.77 26.63
N GLU A 162 11.23 9.26 27.19
CA GLU A 162 10.90 9.46 28.62
C GLU A 162 11.87 8.73 29.56
N ILE A 163 12.34 7.55 29.16
CA ILE A 163 13.25 6.73 30.00
C ILE A 163 14.66 7.32 30.02
N ASN A 164 15.13 7.87 28.91
CA ASN A 164 16.49 8.45 28.82
C ASN A 164 16.61 9.83 29.50
N SER A 165 15.50 10.41 29.98
CA SER A 165 15.47 11.67 30.73
C SER A 165 15.45 11.50 32.26
N ILE A 166 15.44 10.26 32.76
CA ILE A 166 15.53 9.90 34.19
C ILE A 166 16.97 9.48 34.50
#